data_AF-A0A2E5JRR2-F1
#
_entry.id   AF-A0A2E5JRR2-F1
#
_cell.length_a   1.000
_cell.length_b   1.000
_cell.length_c   1.000
_cell.angle_alpha   90.00
_cell.angle_beta   90.00
_cell.angle_gamma   90.00
#
_symmetry.space_group_name_H-M   'P 1'
#
loop_
_entity.id
_entity.type
_entity.pdbx_description
1 polymer ?
#
loop_
_entity_poly.entity_id
_entity_poly.type
_entity_poly.pdbx_seq_one_letter_code
_entity_poly.pdbx_strand_id
1 'polypeptide(L)'
;MKNFIYIFVLISFIQAQPELEIQNKEYMPLHTKLLWGDHGFFRQINFGPKTRKDELKLRVKMLQNHQKLALASLGLLAYQSSLGYQMKEGDYSLRKNHRQFSKITWGFYMTSASLSYLAPPAQKYEERVSSIKLHRWLSYVHFAGMMAVPFLGKNIATSDNYDQALALHQNVATITFTSMSLSALLTILPY
;
A
#
# COMPACT_ATOMS: atom_id res chain seq x y z
N MET A 1 27.82 -20.95 63.49
CA MET A 1 27.75 -19.99 62.37
C MET A 1 27.04 -20.67 61.21
N LYS A 2 25.92 -20.10 60.76
CA LYS A 2 25.01 -20.68 59.75
C LYS A 2 25.50 -20.30 58.34
N ASN A 3 25.78 -21.28 57.49
CA ASN A 3 25.97 -21.04 56.05
C ASN A 3 24.73 -21.56 55.31
N PHE A 4 23.83 -20.64 54.97
CA PHE A 4 22.70 -20.89 54.09
C PHE A 4 23.18 -20.72 52.65
N ILE A 5 23.26 -21.83 51.90
CA ILE A 5 23.52 -21.82 50.46
C ILE A 5 22.15 -21.64 49.78
N TYR A 6 21.93 -20.48 49.17
CA TYR A 6 20.76 -20.22 48.33
C TYR A 6 21.03 -20.74 46.92
N ILE A 7 20.38 -21.85 46.56
CA ILE A 7 20.32 -22.33 45.18
C ILE A 7 19.20 -21.57 44.48
N PHE A 8 19.57 -20.69 43.55
CA PHE A 8 18.62 -20.00 42.66
C PHE A 8 18.26 -20.97 41.52
N VAL A 9 17.10 -21.62 41.61
CA VAL A 9 16.57 -22.43 40.52
C VAL A 9 15.94 -21.47 39.49
N LEU A 10 16.64 -21.25 38.39
CA LEU A 10 16.08 -20.62 37.18
C LEU A 10 15.08 -21.61 36.56
N ILE A 11 13.79 -21.42 36.87
CA ILE A 11 12.70 -22.10 36.16
C ILE A 11 12.60 -21.44 34.78
N SER A 12 13.18 -22.11 33.79
CA SER A 12 12.91 -21.82 32.39
C SER A 12 11.44 -22.12 32.11
N PHE A 13 10.59 -21.10 32.13
CA PHE A 13 9.28 -21.21 31.50
C PHE A 13 9.51 -21.42 30.00
N ILE A 14 9.40 -22.66 29.55
CA ILE A 14 9.22 -22.98 28.13
C ILE A 14 7.84 -22.44 27.77
N GLN A 15 7.80 -21.16 27.41
CA GLN A 15 6.61 -20.57 26.84
C GLN A 15 6.45 -21.20 25.46
N ALA A 16 5.52 -22.15 25.35
CA ALA A 16 5.12 -22.70 24.06
C ALA A 16 4.91 -21.53 23.09
N GLN A 17 5.50 -21.60 21.89
CA GLN A 17 5.30 -20.54 20.90
C GLN A 17 3.79 -20.34 20.75
N PRO A 18 3.26 -19.12 20.92
CA PRO A 18 1.85 -18.89 20.71
C PRO A 18 1.53 -19.40 19.30
N GLU A 19 0.52 -20.26 19.22
CA GLU A 19 0.04 -20.79 17.96
C GLU A 19 -0.20 -19.61 17.02
N LEU A 20 0.40 -19.64 15.82
CA LEU A 20 0.40 -18.49 14.89
C LEU A 20 -0.95 -18.32 14.19
N GLU A 21 -2.04 -18.62 14.89
CA GLU A 21 -3.39 -18.51 14.37
C GLU A 21 -3.75 -17.06 14.03
N ILE A 22 -4.67 -16.92 13.09
CA ILE A 22 -5.18 -15.62 12.67
C ILE A 22 -6.22 -15.19 13.70
N GLN A 23 -5.90 -14.15 14.47
CA GLN A 23 -6.83 -13.53 15.39
C GLN A 23 -7.86 -12.69 14.62
N ASN A 24 -9.12 -12.72 15.06
CA ASN A 24 -10.21 -11.88 14.54
C ASN A 24 -10.46 -12.13 13.03
N LYS A 25 -10.47 -13.40 12.62
CA LYS A 25 -10.56 -13.85 11.21
C LYS A 25 -11.83 -13.35 10.50
N GLU A 26 -12.91 -13.12 11.23
CA GLU A 26 -14.18 -12.56 10.76
C GLU A 26 -14.05 -11.15 10.18
N TYR A 27 -13.03 -10.38 10.60
CA TYR A 27 -12.72 -9.04 10.07
C TYR A 27 -11.70 -9.06 8.92
N MET A 28 -11.33 -10.24 8.42
CA MET A 28 -10.44 -10.37 7.27
C MET A 28 -11.09 -9.74 6.01
N PRO A 29 -10.35 -8.92 5.24
CA PRO A 29 -10.86 -8.35 4.00
C PRO A 29 -11.24 -9.43 2.99
N LEU A 30 -12.31 -9.16 2.22
CA LEU A 30 -12.81 -10.09 1.21
C LEU A 30 -11.73 -10.51 0.21
N HIS A 31 -10.94 -9.57 -0.32
CA HIS A 31 -9.86 -9.91 -1.26
C HIS A 31 -8.81 -10.85 -0.65
N THR A 32 -8.42 -10.62 0.61
CA THR A 32 -7.48 -11.50 1.32
C THR A 32 -8.09 -12.87 1.55
N LYS A 33 -9.39 -12.95 1.89
CA LYS A 33 -10.11 -14.22 2.05
C LYS A 33 -10.18 -15.00 0.73
N LEU A 34 -10.47 -14.33 -0.38
CA LEU A 34 -10.54 -14.94 -1.71
C LEU A 34 -9.17 -15.43 -2.20
N LEU A 35 -8.08 -14.72 -1.89
CA LEU A 35 -6.73 -15.11 -2.32
C LEU A 35 -6.10 -16.16 -1.40
N TRP A 36 -6.21 -15.97 -0.09
CA TRP A 36 -5.39 -16.67 0.92
C TRP A 36 -6.18 -17.44 1.98
N GLY A 37 -7.52 -17.33 1.99
CA GLY A 37 -8.36 -18.10 2.91
C GLY A 37 -8.23 -19.61 2.70
N ASP A 38 -8.91 -20.40 3.52
CA ASP A 38 -8.76 -21.86 3.54
C ASP A 38 -9.06 -22.51 2.17
N HIS A 39 -10.00 -21.92 1.41
CA HIS A 39 -10.32 -22.27 0.02
C HIS A 39 -9.90 -21.19 -0.99
N GLY A 40 -8.98 -20.30 -0.61
CA GLY A 40 -8.54 -19.19 -1.43
C GLY A 40 -7.72 -19.64 -2.64
N PHE A 41 -7.68 -18.80 -3.68
CA PHE A 41 -7.02 -19.09 -4.95
C PHE A 41 -5.60 -19.66 -4.79
N PHE A 42 -4.75 -19.02 -3.96
CA PHE A 42 -3.37 -19.47 -3.78
C PHE A 42 -3.26 -20.83 -3.07
N ARG A 43 -4.22 -21.20 -2.23
CA ARG A 43 -4.28 -22.55 -1.64
C ARG A 43 -4.61 -23.61 -2.67
N GLN A 44 -5.56 -23.32 -3.55
CA GLN A 44 -6.01 -24.26 -4.58
C GLN A 44 -4.89 -24.63 -5.56
N ILE A 45 -4.02 -23.67 -5.89
CA ILE A 45 -2.88 -23.90 -6.79
C ILE A 45 -1.58 -24.26 -6.06
N ASN A 46 -1.63 -24.53 -4.74
CA ASN A 46 -0.46 -24.83 -3.91
C ASN A 46 0.66 -23.77 -4.02
N PHE A 47 0.27 -22.49 -4.05
CA PHE A 47 1.17 -21.35 -4.15
C PHE A 47 1.35 -20.65 -2.80
N GLY A 48 2.59 -20.26 -2.50
CA GLY A 48 2.95 -19.55 -1.27
C GLY A 48 3.62 -20.43 -0.22
N PRO A 49 3.95 -19.86 0.95
CA PRO A 49 4.66 -20.60 1.99
C PRO A 49 3.81 -21.70 2.62
N LYS A 50 4.46 -22.79 3.03
CA LYS A 50 3.80 -23.95 3.65
C LYS A 50 3.48 -23.76 5.14
N THR A 51 4.21 -22.86 5.80
CA THR A 51 4.06 -22.61 7.23
C THR A 51 3.53 -21.22 7.47
N ARG A 52 2.74 -21.08 8.54
CA ARG A 52 2.19 -19.79 8.93
C ARG A 52 3.26 -18.77 9.32
N LYS A 53 4.36 -19.25 9.91
CA LYS A 53 5.55 -18.45 10.21
C LYS A 53 6.16 -17.84 8.95
N ASP A 54 6.27 -18.61 7.88
CA ASP A 54 6.87 -18.14 6.63
C ASP A 54 5.90 -17.26 5.83
N GLU A 55 4.59 -17.46 5.94
CA GLU A 55 3.59 -16.51 5.44
C GLU A 55 3.70 -15.14 6.08
N LEU A 56 3.88 -15.09 7.41
CA LEU A 56 4.06 -13.83 8.12
C LEU A 56 5.36 -13.13 7.71
N LYS A 57 6.46 -13.88 7.55
CA LYS A 57 7.73 -13.32 7.01
C LYS A 57 7.53 -12.76 5.60
N LEU A 58 6.84 -13.50 4.73
CA LEU A 58 6.54 -13.06 3.37
C LEU A 58 5.68 -11.78 3.39
N ARG A 59 4.63 -11.75 4.20
CA ARG A 59 3.77 -10.56 4.39
C ARG A 59 4.60 -9.36 4.82
N VAL A 60 5.42 -9.49 5.85
CA VAL A 60 6.26 -8.38 6.34
C VAL A 60 7.16 -7.86 5.22
N LYS A 61 7.83 -8.76 4.49
CA LYS A 61 8.70 -8.38 3.37
C LYS A 61 7.93 -7.66 2.25
N MET A 62 6.76 -8.18 1.88
CA MET A 62 5.89 -7.56 0.88
C MET A 62 5.43 -6.17 1.32
N LEU A 63 4.98 -6.00 2.56
CA LEU A 63 4.50 -4.72 3.07
C LEU A 63 5.61 -3.68 3.27
N GLN A 64 6.81 -4.10 3.68
CA GLN A 64 7.98 -3.21 3.71
C GLN A 64 8.35 -2.72 2.31
N ASN A 65 8.31 -3.60 1.31
CA ASN A 65 8.56 -3.22 -0.07
C ASN A 65 7.42 -2.36 -0.65
N HIS A 66 6.17 -2.63 -0.30
CA HIS A 66 5.03 -1.78 -0.61
C HIS A 66 5.28 -0.36 -0.12
N GLN A 67 5.66 -0.18 1.16
CA GLN A 67 5.91 1.13 1.75
C GLN A 67 7.06 1.87 1.05
N LYS A 68 8.18 1.20 0.79
CA LYS A 68 9.33 1.78 0.07
C LYS A 68 8.93 2.26 -1.33
N LEU A 69 8.26 1.40 -2.09
CA LEU A 69 7.80 1.74 -3.44
C LEU A 69 6.67 2.75 -3.44
N ALA A 70 5.81 2.77 -2.42
CA ALA A 70 4.74 3.76 -2.27
C ALA A 70 5.32 5.15 -2.04
N LEU A 71 6.32 5.28 -1.16
CA LEU A 71 7.03 6.55 -0.95
C LEU A 71 7.78 7.01 -2.20
N ALA A 72 8.45 6.07 -2.90
CA ALA A 72 9.07 6.38 -4.19
C ALA A 72 8.03 6.86 -5.22
N SER A 73 6.88 6.19 -5.30
CA SER A 73 5.77 6.59 -6.18
C SER A 73 5.23 7.97 -5.83
N LEU A 74 5.10 8.29 -4.54
CA LEU A 74 4.65 9.61 -4.09
C LEU A 74 5.64 10.71 -4.50
N GLY A 75 6.94 10.49 -4.35
CA GLY A 75 7.98 11.42 -4.81
C GLY A 75 7.98 11.60 -6.34
N LEU A 76 7.84 10.51 -7.09
CA LEU A 76 7.72 10.55 -8.55
C LEU A 76 6.47 11.29 -9.01
N LEU A 77 5.34 11.09 -8.33
CA LEU A 77 4.08 11.80 -8.60
C LEU A 77 4.22 13.30 -8.31
N ALA A 78 4.89 13.68 -7.21
CA ALA A 78 5.18 15.07 -6.88
C ALA A 78 6.03 15.74 -7.98
N TYR A 79 7.10 15.07 -8.42
CA TYR A 79 7.95 15.55 -9.51
C TYR A 79 7.18 15.66 -10.83
N GLN A 80 6.41 14.64 -11.21
CA GLN A 80 5.53 14.66 -12.39
C GLN A 80 4.53 15.82 -12.32
N SER A 81 3.96 16.09 -11.14
CA SER A 81 3.02 17.19 -10.92
C SER A 81 3.70 18.55 -11.09
N SER A 82 4.93 18.72 -10.62
CA SER A 82 5.74 19.92 -10.86
C SER A 82 5.97 20.18 -12.35
N LEU A 83 6.28 19.13 -13.14
CA LEU A 83 6.36 19.25 -14.60
C LEU A 83 5.00 19.65 -15.21
N GLY A 84 3.90 19.11 -14.68
CA GLY A 84 2.54 19.46 -15.10
C GLY A 84 2.20 20.93 -14.87
N TYR A 85 2.62 21.49 -13.73
CA TYR A 85 2.45 22.89 -13.41
C TYR A 85 3.24 23.79 -14.36
N GLN A 86 4.50 23.49 -14.62
CA GLN A 86 5.33 24.27 -15.56
C GLN A 86 4.78 24.26 -16.99
N MET A 87 4.20 23.13 -17.44
CA MET A 87 3.50 23.09 -18.73
C MET A 87 2.26 23.99 -18.76
N LYS A 88 1.50 24.05 -17.65
CA LYS A 88 0.33 24.95 -17.54
C LYS A 88 0.74 26.41 -17.67
N GLU A 89 1.91 26.78 -17.13
CA GLU A 89 2.50 28.12 -17.24
C GLU A 89 3.13 28.40 -18.62
N GLY A 90 3.12 27.43 -19.54
CA GLY A 90 3.49 27.61 -20.95
C GLY A 90 4.72 26.83 -21.42
N ASP A 91 5.47 26.16 -20.53
CA ASP A 91 6.63 25.36 -20.94
C ASP A 91 6.22 23.95 -21.44
N TYR A 92 5.71 23.90 -22.66
CA TYR A 92 5.30 22.65 -23.30
C TYR A 92 6.47 21.74 -23.71
N SER A 93 7.73 22.20 -23.60
CA SER A 93 8.90 21.35 -23.88
C SER A 93 8.99 20.18 -22.90
N LEU A 94 8.44 20.35 -21.69
CA LEU A 94 8.42 19.36 -20.61
C LEU A 94 7.41 18.22 -20.84
N ARG A 95 6.55 18.30 -21.86
CA ARG A 95 5.49 17.30 -22.13
C ARG A 95 6.03 15.88 -22.28
N LYS A 96 7.18 15.72 -22.92
CA LYS A 96 7.84 14.42 -23.06
C LYS A 96 8.23 13.86 -21.69
N ASN A 97 8.83 14.68 -20.84
CA ASN A 97 9.25 14.30 -19.49
C ASN A 97 8.05 14.01 -18.60
N HIS A 98 7.01 14.86 -18.60
CA HIS A 98 5.79 14.63 -17.84
C HIS A 98 5.15 13.27 -18.20
N ARG A 99 5.05 12.94 -19.50
CA ARG A 99 4.53 11.65 -19.95
C ARG A 99 5.45 10.47 -19.58
N GLN A 100 6.77 10.66 -19.64
CA GLN A 100 7.72 9.62 -19.23
C GLN A 100 7.60 9.32 -17.74
N PHE A 101 7.61 10.35 -16.90
CA PHE A 101 7.45 10.20 -15.45
C PHE A 101 6.06 9.70 -15.08
N SER A 102 5.01 9.99 -15.86
CA SER A 102 3.70 9.33 -15.69
C SER A 102 3.77 7.81 -15.80
N LYS A 103 4.49 7.28 -16.80
CA LYS A 103 4.67 5.83 -16.97
C LYS A 103 5.49 5.22 -15.82
N ILE A 104 6.58 5.89 -15.43
CA ILE A 104 7.47 5.42 -14.35
C ILE A 104 6.69 5.41 -13.02
N THR A 105 6.02 6.51 -12.68
CA THR A 105 5.18 6.63 -11.48
C THR A 105 4.11 5.54 -11.45
N TRP A 106 3.40 5.33 -12.55
CA TRP A 106 2.38 4.28 -12.65
C TRP A 106 2.97 2.88 -12.43
N GLY A 107 4.13 2.58 -13.01
CA GLY A 107 4.80 1.28 -12.82
C GLY A 107 5.20 1.03 -11.36
N PHE A 108 5.82 2.02 -10.70
CA PHE A 108 6.17 1.95 -9.29
C PHE A 108 4.91 1.80 -8.41
N TYR A 109 3.88 2.57 -8.70
CA TYR A 109 2.62 2.55 -7.97
C TYR A 109 1.93 1.19 -8.09
N MET A 110 1.78 0.65 -9.30
CA MET A 110 1.14 -0.65 -9.52
C MET A 110 1.93 -1.80 -8.90
N THR A 111 3.26 -1.73 -8.92
CA THR A 111 4.12 -2.70 -8.23
C THR A 111 3.90 -2.63 -6.72
N SER A 112 3.88 -1.42 -6.16
CA SER A 112 3.58 -1.19 -4.75
C SER A 112 2.19 -1.70 -4.37
N ALA A 113 1.15 -1.36 -5.14
CA ALA A 113 -0.23 -1.77 -4.90
C ALA A 113 -0.36 -3.30 -4.92
N SER A 114 0.30 -3.96 -5.88
CA SER A 114 0.31 -5.42 -5.99
C SER A 114 0.91 -6.09 -4.76
N LEU A 115 2.00 -5.55 -4.22
CA LEU A 115 2.63 -6.07 -2.99
C LEU A 115 1.71 -5.97 -1.78
N SER A 116 0.88 -4.93 -1.68
CA SER A 116 -0.11 -4.80 -0.59
C SER A 116 -1.31 -5.72 -0.80
N TYR A 117 -1.89 -5.69 -2.00
CA TYR A 117 -3.14 -6.39 -2.32
C TYR A 117 -2.98 -7.91 -2.34
N LEU A 118 -1.82 -8.41 -2.76
CA LEU A 118 -1.52 -9.85 -2.83
C LEU A 118 -0.85 -10.38 -1.57
N ALA A 119 -0.63 -9.57 -0.54
CA ALA A 119 0.08 -10.00 0.67
C ALA A 119 -0.68 -11.12 1.42
N PRO A 120 0.03 -12.12 1.99
CA PRO A 120 -0.58 -13.15 2.84
C PRO A 120 -1.34 -12.56 4.03
N PRO A 121 -2.26 -13.29 4.68
CA PRO A 121 -3.11 -12.76 5.75
C PRO A 121 -2.31 -12.18 6.92
N ALA A 122 -2.82 -11.13 7.56
CA ALA A 122 -2.26 -10.60 8.80
C ALA A 122 -2.40 -11.59 9.98
N GLN A 123 -1.60 -11.41 11.03
CA GLN A 123 -1.74 -12.19 12.27
C GLN A 123 -3.00 -11.80 13.04
N LYS A 124 -3.36 -10.51 13.02
CA LYS A 124 -4.53 -9.96 13.69
C LYS A 124 -5.24 -8.98 12.78
N TYR A 125 -6.57 -9.01 12.80
CA TYR A 125 -7.41 -7.99 12.20
C TYR A 125 -8.08 -7.16 13.30
N GLU A 126 -8.11 -5.84 13.12
CA GLU A 126 -8.75 -4.93 14.07
C GLU A 126 -10.19 -4.64 13.63
N GLU A 127 -11.13 -4.74 14.57
CA GLU A 127 -12.52 -4.33 14.38
C GLU A 127 -12.63 -2.80 14.29
N ARG A 128 -11.94 -2.10 15.20
CA ARG A 128 -12.00 -0.65 15.40
C ARG A 128 -11.44 0.12 14.21
N VAL A 129 -11.82 1.39 14.09
CA VAL A 129 -11.20 2.30 13.12
C VAL A 129 -9.79 2.63 13.60
N SER A 130 -8.80 2.27 12.79
CA SER A 130 -7.38 2.53 13.01
C SER A 130 -6.78 3.26 11.82
N SER A 131 -5.57 3.81 11.97
CA SER A 131 -4.85 4.48 10.89
C SER A 131 -4.69 3.59 9.65
N ILE A 132 -4.51 2.28 9.83
CA ILE A 132 -4.45 1.29 8.74
C ILE A 132 -5.82 1.05 8.09
N LYS A 133 -6.92 1.13 8.85
CA LYS A 133 -8.27 1.05 8.27
C LYS A 133 -8.57 2.29 7.43
N LEU A 134 -8.19 3.48 7.92
CA LEU A 134 -8.28 4.74 7.18
C LEU A 134 -7.41 4.73 5.91
N HIS A 135 -6.15 4.29 6.00
CA HIS A 135 -5.26 4.10 4.85
C HIS A 135 -5.92 3.24 3.77
N ARG A 136 -6.58 2.16 4.16
CA ARG A 136 -7.28 1.26 3.22
C ARG A 136 -8.45 1.93 2.53
N TRP A 137 -9.23 2.75 3.22
CA TRP A 137 -10.29 3.52 2.58
C TRP A 137 -9.75 4.55 1.59
N LEU A 138 -8.70 5.28 1.99
CA LEU A 138 -7.96 6.16 1.09
C LEU A 138 -7.36 5.40 -0.10
N SER A 139 -7.03 4.12 0.07
CA SER A 139 -6.49 3.30 -1.01
C SER A 139 -7.43 3.12 -2.19
N TYR A 140 -8.74 3.12 -1.95
CA TYR A 140 -9.70 3.11 -3.05
C TYR A 140 -9.68 4.42 -3.83
N VAL A 141 -9.55 5.55 -3.13
CA VAL A 141 -9.50 6.89 -3.74
C VAL A 141 -8.23 7.06 -4.56
N HIS A 142 -7.06 6.83 -3.96
CA HIS A 142 -5.81 7.02 -4.69
C HIS A 142 -5.60 5.96 -5.78
N PHE A 143 -6.11 4.73 -5.63
CA PHE A 143 -6.07 3.75 -6.70
C PHE A 143 -6.94 4.16 -7.89
N ALA A 144 -8.18 4.57 -7.66
CA ALA A 144 -9.04 5.08 -8.73
C ALA A 144 -8.40 6.27 -9.46
N GLY A 145 -7.84 7.20 -8.69
CA GLY A 145 -7.10 8.35 -9.21
C GLY A 145 -5.89 7.97 -10.06
N MET A 146 -5.02 7.09 -9.58
CA MET A 146 -3.83 6.64 -10.32
C MET A 146 -4.16 5.88 -11.62
N MET A 147 -5.35 5.28 -11.72
CA MET A 147 -5.85 4.69 -12.97
C MET A 147 -6.44 5.75 -13.91
N ALA A 148 -7.13 6.75 -13.38
CA ALA A 148 -7.82 7.77 -14.18
C ALA A 148 -6.86 8.84 -14.74
N VAL A 149 -5.89 9.32 -13.96
CA VAL A 149 -5.03 10.46 -14.33
C VAL A 149 -4.33 10.28 -15.69
N PRO A 150 -3.71 9.12 -16.03
CA PRO A 150 -3.08 8.92 -17.34
C PRO A 150 -4.07 8.94 -18.50
N PHE A 151 -5.30 8.47 -18.29
CA PHE A 151 -6.36 8.50 -19.29
C PHE A 151 -6.84 9.93 -19.53
N LEU A 152 -7.14 10.67 -18.45
CA LEU A 152 -7.52 12.07 -18.50
C LEU A 152 -6.43 12.93 -19.18
N GLY A 153 -5.15 12.65 -18.92
CA GLY A 153 -4.03 13.35 -19.56
C GLY A 153 -3.97 13.15 -21.08
N LYS A 154 -4.39 11.98 -21.59
CA LYS A 154 -4.53 11.76 -23.04
C LYS A 154 -5.72 12.52 -23.61
N ASN A 155 -6.85 12.54 -22.89
CA ASN A 155 -8.08 13.18 -23.34
C ASN A 155 -7.95 14.70 -23.49
N ILE A 156 -7.04 15.36 -22.76
CA ILE A 156 -6.76 16.79 -22.95
C ILE A 156 -6.44 17.10 -24.42
N ALA A 157 -5.67 16.24 -25.09
CA ALA A 157 -5.23 16.48 -26.46
C ALA A 157 -6.34 16.30 -27.52
N THR A 158 -7.46 15.68 -27.15
CA THR A 158 -8.57 15.36 -28.06
C THR A 158 -9.89 15.97 -27.63
N SER A 159 -9.88 16.84 -26.61
CA SER A 159 -11.08 17.47 -26.07
C SER A 159 -11.46 18.71 -26.85
N ASP A 160 -12.74 18.85 -27.20
CA ASP A 160 -13.29 20.08 -27.79
C ASP A 160 -13.23 21.26 -26.80
N ASN A 161 -13.20 20.96 -25.50
CA ASN A 161 -13.03 21.94 -24.43
C ASN A 161 -11.73 21.63 -23.66
N TYR A 162 -10.64 22.29 -24.08
CA TYR A 162 -9.31 22.11 -23.51
C TYR A 162 -9.26 22.46 -22.02
N ASP A 163 -9.80 23.62 -21.64
CA ASP A 163 -9.72 24.14 -20.27
C ASP A 163 -10.47 23.23 -19.28
N GLN A 164 -11.64 22.73 -19.67
CA GLN A 164 -12.40 21.80 -18.85
C GLN A 164 -11.66 20.45 -18.68
N ALA A 165 -11.09 19.91 -19.75
CA ALA A 165 -10.33 18.65 -19.69
C ALA A 165 -9.06 18.79 -18.85
N LEU A 166 -8.35 19.92 -18.98
CA LEU A 166 -7.18 20.23 -18.17
C LEU A 166 -7.55 20.38 -16.69
N ALA A 167 -8.61 21.12 -16.37
CA ALA A 167 -9.10 21.28 -15.00
C ALA A 167 -9.50 19.94 -14.37
N LEU A 168 -10.20 19.07 -15.11
CA LEU A 168 -10.55 17.73 -14.64
C LEU A 168 -9.30 16.88 -14.35
N HIS A 169 -8.33 16.86 -15.27
CA HIS A 169 -7.07 16.15 -15.07
C HIS A 169 -6.33 16.65 -13.82
N GLN A 170 -6.22 17.97 -13.64
CA GLN A 170 -5.58 18.59 -12.47
C GLN A 170 -6.32 18.28 -11.16
N ASN A 171 -7.65 18.36 -11.16
CA ASN A 171 -8.45 18.07 -9.97
C ASN A 171 -8.28 16.62 -9.52
N VAL A 172 -8.37 15.67 -10.45
CA VAL A 172 -8.17 14.24 -10.14
C VAL A 172 -6.74 13.99 -9.70
N ALA A 173 -5.73 14.60 -10.35
CA ALA A 173 -4.34 14.48 -9.93
C ALA A 173 -4.10 15.01 -8.52
N THR A 174 -4.65 16.19 -8.18
CA THR A 174 -4.57 16.77 -6.83
C THR A 174 -5.23 15.90 -5.78
N ILE A 175 -6.45 15.41 -6.03
CA ILE A 175 -7.15 14.50 -5.10
C ILE A 175 -6.33 13.22 -4.89
N THR A 176 -5.77 12.67 -5.97
CA THR A 176 -4.92 11.48 -5.91
C THR A 176 -3.68 11.73 -5.05
N PHE A 177 -2.95 12.82 -5.33
CA PHE A 177 -1.74 13.19 -4.60
C PHE A 177 -2.02 13.44 -3.11
N THR A 178 -3.08 14.19 -2.80
CA THR A 178 -3.51 14.44 -1.42
C THR A 178 -3.91 13.15 -0.71
N SER A 179 -4.69 12.29 -1.37
CA SER A 179 -5.08 11.00 -0.82
C SER A 179 -3.86 10.11 -0.53
N MET A 180 -2.89 10.04 -1.44
CA MET A 180 -1.64 9.29 -1.22
C MET A 180 -0.81 9.88 -0.09
N SER A 181 -0.73 11.21 0.00
CA SER A 181 0.03 11.91 1.06
C SER A 181 -0.58 11.65 2.44
N LEU A 182 -1.90 11.78 2.58
CA LEU A 182 -2.61 11.44 3.81
C LEU A 182 -2.44 9.95 4.16
N SER A 183 -2.55 9.09 3.15
CA SER A 183 -2.37 7.64 3.29
C SER A 183 -0.97 7.30 3.81
N ALA A 184 0.08 8.00 3.35
CA ALA A 184 1.44 7.85 3.84
C ALA A 184 1.59 8.36 5.29
N LEU A 185 1.04 9.53 5.63
CA LEU A 185 1.10 10.08 6.99
C LEU A 185 0.44 9.16 8.02
N LEU A 186 -0.70 8.57 7.69
CA LEU A 186 -1.41 7.63 8.56
C LEU A 186 -0.58 6.39 8.90
N THR A 187 0.38 5.99 8.04
CA THR A 187 1.24 4.82 8.33
C THR A 187 2.33 5.11 9.37
N ILE A 188 2.55 6.38 9.73
CA ILE A 188 3.54 6.80 10.74
C ILE A 188 2.89 6.93 12.12
N LEU A 189 1.57 7.11 12.17
CA LEU A 189 0.84 7.22 13.43
C LEU A 189 0.78 5.88 14.18
N PRO A 190 0.90 5.87 15.51
CA PRO A 190 0.69 4.65 16.30
C PRO A 190 -0.75 4.16 16.12
N TYR A 191 -0.93 2.84 16.03
CA TYR A 191 -2.23 2.18 15.89
C TYR A 191 -2.28 0.88 16.67
#